data_AF-A0A4R3V1A0-F1
#
_entry.id   AF-A0A4R3V1A0-F1
#
_cell.length_a   1.000
_cell.length_b   1.000
_cell.length_c   1.000
_cell.angle_alpha   90.00
_cell.angle_beta   90.00
_cell.angle_gamma   90.00
#
_symmetry.space_group_name_H-M   'P 1'
#
loop_
_entity.id
_entity.type
_entity.pdbx_description
1 polymer ?
#
loop_
_entity_poly.entity_id
_entity_poly.type
_entity_poly.pdbx_seq_one_letter_code
_entity_poly.pdbx_strand_id
1 'polypeptide(L)' 'MSYVEFCDWVAFYVAHPFDDEHRYHRPAALIAQSLAGGEMNEKLRWLKGAIVDDDSMIDGEFSEADRRTIAALSAP' A
#
# COMPACT_ATOMS: atom_id res chain seq x y z
N MET A 1 -8.50 -21.15 1.84
CA MET A 1 -8.95 -20.39 0.66
C MET A 1 -9.69 -21.34 -0.27
N SER A 2 -10.99 -21.17 -0.40
CA SER A 2 -11.83 -21.90 -1.37
C SER A 2 -11.73 -21.26 -2.76
N TYR A 3 -12.17 -21.98 -3.81
CA TYR A 3 -12.21 -21.42 -5.16
C TYR A 3 -13.17 -20.23 -5.28
N VAL A 4 -14.29 -20.27 -4.56
CA VAL A 4 -15.27 -19.16 -4.51
C VAL A 4 -14.63 -17.92 -3.89
N GLU A 5 -13.99 -18.07 -2.72
CA GLU A 5 -13.26 -16.99 -2.06
C GLU A 5 -12.19 -16.40 -3.00
N PHE A 6 -11.43 -17.26 -3.70
CA PHE A 6 -10.44 -16.80 -4.68
C PHE A 6 -11.07 -15.97 -5.82
N CYS A 7 -12.21 -16.40 -6.38
CA CYS A 7 -12.92 -15.64 -7.41
C CYS A 7 -13.42 -14.29 -6.89
N ASP A 8 -13.92 -14.23 -5.66
CA ASP A 8 -14.36 -12.98 -5.03
C ASP A 8 -13.18 -12.02 -4.82
N TRP A 9 -12.02 -12.53 -4.44
CA TRP A 9 -10.77 -11.74 -4.38
C TRP A 9 -10.38 -11.18 -5.74
N VAL A 10 -10.45 -12.00 -6.81
CA VAL A 10 -10.16 -11.53 -8.17
C VAL A 10 -11.13 -10.40 -8.56
N ALA A 11 -12.43 -10.57 -8.31
CA ALA A 11 -13.43 -9.54 -8.60
C ALA A 11 -13.17 -8.26 -7.81
N PHE A 12 -12.77 -8.36 -6.54
CA PHE A 12 -12.41 -7.23 -5.70
C PHE A 12 -11.23 -6.44 -6.26
N TYR A 13 -10.13 -7.10 -6.67
CA TYR A 13 -8.95 -6.43 -7.21
C TYR A 13 -9.16 -5.85 -8.61
N VAL A 14 -10.09 -6.41 -9.39
CA VAL A 14 -10.51 -5.81 -10.67
C VAL A 14 -11.32 -4.54 -10.43
N ALA A 15 -12.20 -4.54 -9.42
CA ALA A 15 -13.01 -3.37 -9.05
C ALA A 15 -12.21 -2.27 -8.34
N HIS A 16 -11.16 -2.64 -7.61
CA HIS A 16 -10.29 -1.75 -6.84
C HIS A 16 -8.83 -1.99 -7.23
N PRO A 17 -8.41 -1.51 -8.41
CA PRO A 17 -7.02 -1.66 -8.83
C PRO A 17 -6.10 -0.94 -7.86
N PHE A 18 -4.95 -1.55 -7.57
CA PHE A 18 -3.90 -0.90 -6.81
C PHE A 18 -3.42 0.36 -7.51
N ASP A 19 -3.22 1.43 -6.74
CA ASP A 19 -2.52 2.61 -7.19
C ASP A 19 -1.00 2.32 -7.35
N ASP A 20 -0.28 3.29 -7.91
CA ASP A 20 1.17 3.18 -8.12
C ASP A 20 1.93 3.03 -6.80
N GLU A 21 1.37 3.52 -5.69
CA GLU A 21 1.94 3.35 -4.37
C GLU A 21 2.00 1.88 -3.95
N HIS A 22 0.87 1.17 -4.04
CA HIS A 22 0.76 -0.22 -3.63
C HIS A 22 1.43 -1.16 -4.64
N ARG A 23 1.44 -0.78 -5.93
CA ARG A 23 2.00 -1.60 -7.01
C ARG A 23 3.51 -1.48 -7.14
N TYR A 24 4.07 -0.27 -6.96
CA TYR A 24 5.47 0.02 -7.26
C TYR A 24 6.22 0.58 -6.07
N HIS A 25 5.67 1.59 -5.38
CA HIS A 25 6.44 2.33 -4.38
C HIS A 25 6.67 1.54 -3.08
N ARG A 26 5.65 0.87 -2.55
CA ARG A 26 5.77 0.05 -1.33
C ARG A 26 6.73 -1.13 -1.48
N PRO A 27 6.66 -1.95 -2.55
CA PRO A 27 7.65 -3.00 -2.77
C PRO A 27 9.08 -2.46 -2.88
N ALA A 28 9.27 -1.36 -3.61
CA ALA A 28 10.58 -0.73 -3.76
C ALA A 28 11.12 -0.17 -2.43
N ALA A 29 10.28 0.49 -1.65
CA ALA A 29 10.63 1.02 -0.33
C ALA A 29 10.97 -0.10 0.66
N LEU A 30 10.22 -1.21 0.64
CA LEU A 30 10.47 -2.37 1.48
C LEU A 30 11.82 -3.04 1.17
N ILE A 31 12.13 -3.24 -0.13
CA ILE A 31 13.42 -3.79 -0.55
C ILE A 31 14.56 -2.83 -0.17
N ALA A 32 14.38 -1.53 -0.40
CA ALA A 32 15.39 -0.53 -0.03
C ALA A 32 15.59 -0.43 1.49
N GLN A 33 14.56 -0.70 2.30
CA GLN A 33 14.67 -0.79 3.75
C GLN A 33 15.42 -2.06 4.18
N SER A 34 15.14 -3.22 3.57
CA SER A 34 15.82 -4.47 3.95
C SER A 34 17.31 -4.49 3.57
N LEU A 35 17.69 -3.81 2.49
CA LEU A 35 19.08 -3.77 2.00
C LEU A 35 19.93 -2.67 2.65
N ALA A 36 19.36 -1.50 2.91
CA ALA A 36 20.11 -0.31 3.33
C ALA A 36 19.61 0.30 4.66
N GLY A 37 18.59 -0.30 5.30
CA GLY A 37 17.96 0.25 6.49
C GLY A 37 17.25 1.59 6.23
N GLY A 38 17.03 2.35 7.30
CA GLY A 38 16.37 3.67 7.26
C GLY A 38 14.84 3.62 7.34
N GLU A 39 14.24 4.80 7.37
CA GLU A 39 12.80 4.97 7.60
C GLU A 39 11.98 4.67 6.35
N MET A 40 10.97 3.81 6.50
CA MET A 40 10.08 3.38 5.42
C MET A 40 9.33 4.58 4.81
N ASN A 41 8.80 5.45 5.67
CA ASN A 41 8.00 6.60 5.25
C ASN A 41 8.80 7.61 4.43
N GLU A 42 10.08 7.79 4.75
CA GLU A 42 10.96 8.68 3.98
C GLU A 42 11.22 8.14 2.58
N LYS A 43 11.42 6.82 2.44
CA LYS A 43 11.60 6.16 1.14
C LYS A 43 10.33 6.23 0.31
N LEU A 44 9.17 5.98 0.92
CA LEU A 44 7.87 6.11 0.26
C LEU A 44 7.63 7.54 -0.21
N ARG A 45 7.88 8.53 0.64
CA ARG A 45 7.79 9.95 0.30
C ARG A 45 8.70 10.31 -0.88
N TRP A 46 9.94 9.81 -0.90
CA TRP A 46 10.85 10.02 -2.01
C TRP A 46 10.33 9.39 -3.31
N LEU A 47 9.85 8.14 -3.27
CA LEU A 47 9.31 7.43 -4.44
C LEU A 47 8.02 8.06 -4.99
N LYS A 48 7.17 8.62 -4.14
CA LYS A 48 5.95 9.35 -4.56
C LYS A 48 6.26 10.68 -5.27
N GLY A 49 7.53 11.08 -5.36
CA GLY A 49 7.94 12.27 -6.09
C GLY A 49 7.79 13.54 -5.27
N ALA A 50 8.43 13.60 -4.10
CA ALA A 50 8.61 14.81 -3.31
C ALA A 50 9.40 15.90 -4.07
N ILE A 51 8.73 16.53 -5.03
CA ILE A 51 8.83 17.95 -5.40
C ILE A 51 7.51 18.65 -5.03
N VAL A 52 6.43 17.91 -4.76
CA VAL A 52 5.20 18.50 -4.23
C VAL A 52 5.27 18.41 -2.72
N ASP A 53 5.61 19.54 -2.07
CA ASP A 53 5.35 19.81 -0.66
C ASP A 53 3.83 19.72 -0.41
N ASP A 54 3.28 18.51 -0.38
CA ASP A 54 1.95 18.26 0.15
C ASP A 54 2.12 17.74 1.58
N ASP A 55 1.98 18.67 2.52
CA ASP A 55 2.04 18.52 3.97
C ASP A 55 0.89 17.64 4.54
N SER A 56 0.17 16.93 3.67
CA SER A 56 -1.02 16.12 3.95
C SER A 56 -0.72 14.69 4.41
N MET A 57 0.53 14.24 4.31
CA MET A 57 0.98 12.89 4.68
C MET A 57 1.82 12.89 5.97
N ILE A 58 1.48 13.78 6.91
CA ILE A 58 1.96 13.73 8.28
C ILE A 58 1.09 12.73 9.06
N ASP A 59 1.77 11.85 9.80
CA ASP A 59 1.25 10.79 10.66
C ASP A 59 0.92 9.47 9.97
N GLY A 60 1.51 8.40 10.52
CA GLY A 60 1.40 7.01 10.06
C GLY A 60 0.00 6.40 10.19
N GLU A 61 -1.04 7.14 9.84
CA GLU A 61 -2.36 6.61 9.62
C GLU A 61 -2.39 5.77 8.34
N PHE A 62 -2.90 4.56 8.47
CA PHE A 62 -3.28 3.73 7.34
C PHE A 62 -4.16 4.53 6.38
N SER A 63 -3.81 4.53 5.09
CA SER A 63 -4.61 5.14 4.03
C SER A 63 -6.01 4.52 3.96
N GLU A 64 -6.96 5.14 3.28
CA GLU A 64 -8.30 4.54 3.11
C GLU A 64 -8.22 3.17 2.44
N ALA A 65 -7.30 2.99 1.48
CA ALA A 65 -7.04 1.71 0.84
C ALA A 65 -6.52 0.66 1.85
N ASP A 66 -5.57 1.04 2.71
CA ASP A 66 -5.08 0.17 3.79
C ASP A 66 -6.21 -0.25 4.74
N ARG A 67 -7.08 0.70 5.13
CA ARG A 67 -8.23 0.42 6.00
C ARG A 67 -9.18 -0.59 5.36
N ARG A 68 -9.44 -0.46 4.05
CA ARG A 68 -10.28 -1.42 3.30
C ARG A 68 -9.62 -2.81 3.21
N THR A 69 -8.31 -2.86 3.00
CA THR A 69 -7.56 -4.12 3.00
C THR A 69 -7.57 -4.80 4.36
N ILE A 70 -7.35 -4.05 5.44
CA ILE A 70 -7.39 -4.58 6.82
C ILE A 70 -8.80 -5.10 7.15
N ALA A 71 -9.85 -4.36 6.79
CA ALA A 71 -11.23 -4.79 7.00
C ALA A 71 -11.57 -6.09 6.25
N ALA A 72 -11.07 -6.25 5.01
CA ALA A 72 -11.26 -7.48 4.24
C ALA A 72 -10.48 -8.67 4.81
N LEU A 73 -9.31 -8.43 5.42
CA LEU A 73 -8.47 -9.46 6.03
C LEU A 73 -8.89 -9.84 7.46
N SER A 74 -9.63 -8.98 8.16
CA SER A 74 -10.09 -9.22 9.54
C SER A 74 -11.55 -9.68 9.65
N ALA A 75 -12.26 -9.83 8.53
CA ALA A 75 -13.62 -10.37 8.54
C ALA A 75 -13.58 -11.90 8.79
N PRO A 76 -14.39 -12.44 9.72
CA PRO A 76 -14.40 -13.87 10.07
C PRO A 76 -15.03 -14.76 8.99
#